data_AF-A0A2V5PND1-F1
#
_entry.id   AF-A0A2V5PND1-F1
#
_cell.length_a   1.000
_cell.length_b   1.000
_cell.length_c   1.000
_cell.angle_alpha   90.00
_cell.angle_beta   90.00
_cell.angle_gamma   90.00
#
_symmetry.space_group_name_H-M   'P 1'
#
loop_
_entity.id
_entity.type
_entity.pdbx_description
1 polymer ?
#
loop_
_entity_poly.entity_id
_entity_poly.type
_entity_poly.pdbx_seq_one_letter_code
_entity_poly.pdbx_strand_id
1 'polypeptide(L)'
;MKTPPQNGFRRKIKTREQLLEAIGPRPRSEQVIMCHGTFDLVHPGHIRHLMYASEHADLLVVSLTSDSHINKANFRPFVPQDLRAMNLAALECVDYVIIDENATPIENLKFLQPDFFAKGYEYSSEGVHPKTREEMATIEAYGGELLFTPGDLVLSSSAIIETTPPNLAMEKLLALLHSEGLDFGDLKTALTKLKGVKVHVVGDTIVDSYTYCSLIGGTAKTPTFSVKHEREVDFSGGAAVVAKHLRAAGADVVFSTVLGDDALKDFVLDDLKAHGIDCHAMIDPSRPTTQKNAFITNGYRLLKVDKLDNRPISENTVEALKKQIAEHKVDVVVFSDFRHGIFNKVTIPQLTEAVPEGAMRVADSQVANRWGNILEFQDFDLITPNEREARFALGDQDSTIRPLALDLYKKAGCKLLILKLGDRGMITYRAPSPEVRSFFTVDSFAGNVVDAVGAGDALLSYATLSLVATKSNVIGSILGALAAAVACENDGNNPVAPEDVLKKLNALEKRSRFE
;
A
#
# COMPACT_ATOMS: atom_id res chain seq x y z
N MET A 1 7.84 -35.20 12.61
CA MET A 1 7.29 -34.25 13.58
C MET A 1 5.79 -34.17 13.37
N LYS A 2 4.98 -34.24 14.45
CA LYS A 2 3.53 -34.07 14.35
C LYS A 2 3.23 -32.66 13.85
N THR A 3 2.37 -32.53 12.84
CA THR A 3 1.77 -31.27 12.41
C THR A 3 1.20 -30.57 13.65
N PRO A 4 1.52 -29.29 13.93
CA PRO A 4 0.92 -28.59 15.06
C PRO A 4 -0.61 -28.62 14.91
N PRO A 5 -1.38 -28.74 16.01
CA PRO A 5 -2.83 -28.86 15.94
C PRO A 5 -3.41 -27.55 15.39
N GLN A 6 -3.62 -27.48 14.07
CA GLN A 6 -4.00 -26.25 13.37
C GLN A 6 -5.39 -25.70 13.74
N ASN A 7 -6.18 -26.37 14.59
CA ASN A 7 -7.58 -26.01 14.85
C ASN A 7 -8.02 -26.00 16.33
N GLY A 8 -7.12 -26.18 17.31
CA GLY A 8 -7.51 -26.29 18.72
C GLY A 8 -8.07 -24.99 19.31
N PHE A 9 -7.44 -23.86 19.02
CA PHE A 9 -7.75 -22.57 19.65
C PHE A 9 -8.84 -21.78 18.91
N ARG A 10 -9.01 -22.00 17.60
CA ARG A 10 -10.05 -21.34 16.77
C ARG A 10 -11.46 -21.58 17.30
N ARG A 11 -11.70 -22.70 18.01
CA ARG A 11 -12.99 -22.98 18.66
C ARG A 11 -13.39 -21.95 19.72
N LYS A 12 -12.40 -21.24 20.30
CA LYS A 12 -12.61 -20.17 21.28
C LYS A 12 -13.03 -18.86 20.62
N ILE A 13 -12.74 -18.67 19.32
CA ILE A 13 -13.15 -17.48 18.57
C ILE A 13 -14.60 -17.68 18.11
N LYS A 14 -15.52 -16.84 18.58
CA LYS A 14 -16.97 -16.98 18.36
C LYS A 14 -17.57 -15.70 17.79
N THR A 15 -18.63 -15.82 16.99
CA THR A 15 -19.53 -14.69 16.73
C THR A 15 -20.33 -14.35 17.98
N ARG A 16 -20.93 -13.16 18.03
CA ARG A 16 -21.75 -12.71 19.16
C ARG A 16 -22.87 -13.69 19.50
N GLU A 17 -23.54 -14.22 18.47
CA GLU A 17 -24.65 -15.16 18.61
C GLU A 17 -24.16 -16.53 19.11
N GLN A 18 -23.07 -17.04 18.54
CA GLN A 18 -22.45 -18.30 18.99
C GLN A 18 -21.92 -18.20 20.42
N LEU A 19 -21.43 -17.02 20.81
CA LEU A 19 -20.94 -16.78 22.15
C LEU A 19 -22.10 -16.80 23.15
N LEU A 20 -23.23 -16.15 22.85
CA LEU A 20 -24.43 -16.21 23.68
C LEU A 20 -24.95 -17.64 23.85
N GLU A 21 -24.93 -18.44 22.78
CA GLU A 21 -25.27 -19.87 22.85
C GLU A 21 -24.31 -20.65 23.76
N ALA A 22 -23.02 -20.33 23.73
CA ALA A 22 -22.00 -21.00 24.52
C ALA A 22 -22.03 -20.65 26.01
N ILE A 23 -22.34 -19.40 26.36
CA ILE A 23 -22.35 -18.92 27.77
C ILE A 23 -23.74 -18.89 28.41
N GLY A 24 -24.81 -18.99 27.60
CA GLY A 24 -26.20 -18.88 28.04
C GLY A 24 -26.66 -17.45 28.37
N PRO A 25 -27.98 -17.19 28.44
CA PRO A 25 -28.52 -15.90 28.86
C PRO A 25 -28.34 -15.69 30.37
N ARG A 26 -28.31 -14.43 30.83
CA ARG A 26 -28.34 -14.09 32.27
C ARG A 26 -29.78 -14.24 32.80
N PRO A 27 -30.01 -14.76 34.03
CA PRO A 27 -29.05 -15.33 34.97
C PRO A 27 -28.60 -16.75 34.57
N ARG A 28 -27.36 -17.10 34.90
CA ARG A 28 -26.67 -18.33 34.48
C ARG A 28 -25.93 -18.98 35.65
N SER A 29 -25.56 -20.25 35.52
CA SER A 29 -24.85 -21.01 36.57
C SER A 29 -23.36 -20.73 36.63
N GLU A 30 -22.71 -20.55 35.47
CA GLU A 30 -21.30 -20.19 35.35
C GLU A 30 -21.19 -18.69 35.18
N GLN A 31 -20.53 -18.00 36.11
CA GLN A 31 -20.37 -16.56 36.05
C GLN A 31 -19.42 -16.20 34.90
N VAL A 32 -19.76 -15.13 34.16
CA VAL A 32 -18.97 -14.67 33.02
C VAL A 32 -18.34 -13.32 33.32
N ILE A 33 -17.02 -13.22 33.11
CA ILE A 33 -16.31 -11.95 33.10
C ILE A 33 -15.90 -11.59 31.68
N MET A 34 -16.08 -10.32 31.31
CA MET A 34 -15.66 -9.80 30.01
C MET A 34 -14.55 -8.76 30.16
N CYS A 35 -13.48 -8.89 29.37
CA CYS A 35 -12.46 -7.84 29.18
C CYS A 35 -12.63 -7.23 27.80
N HIS A 36 -12.37 -5.92 27.62
CA HIS A 36 -12.39 -5.29 26.30
C HIS A 36 -11.16 -4.41 26.03
N GLY A 37 -10.62 -4.48 24.82
CA GLY A 37 -9.51 -3.62 24.41
C GLY A 37 -9.02 -3.83 22.98
N THR A 38 -8.00 -3.06 22.59
CA THR A 38 -7.35 -3.21 21.29
C THR A 38 -6.42 -4.42 21.25
N PHE A 39 -5.66 -4.70 22.32
CA PHE A 39 -4.69 -5.81 22.36
C PHE A 39 -3.76 -5.85 21.13
N ASP A 40 -3.25 -4.69 20.68
CA ASP A 40 -2.47 -4.58 19.43
C ASP A 40 -1.22 -5.49 19.49
N LEU A 41 -0.41 -5.33 20.53
CA LEU A 41 0.56 -6.33 20.95
C LEU A 41 0.22 -6.83 22.34
N VAL A 42 0.11 -8.14 22.50
CA VAL A 42 -0.03 -8.80 23.81
C VAL A 42 1.33 -8.72 24.53
N HIS A 43 1.33 -8.17 25.74
CA HIS A 43 2.52 -7.97 26.58
C HIS A 43 2.20 -8.41 28.02
N PRO A 44 3.19 -8.48 28.94
CA PRO A 44 2.97 -8.99 30.29
C PRO A 44 1.85 -8.29 31.08
N GLY A 45 1.66 -6.98 30.86
CA GLY A 45 0.51 -6.23 31.39
C GLY A 45 -0.85 -6.82 30.99
N HIS A 46 -1.08 -7.11 29.71
CA HIS A 46 -2.30 -7.78 29.24
C HIS A 46 -2.46 -9.17 29.86
N ILE A 47 -1.38 -9.96 29.95
CA ILE A 47 -1.44 -11.30 30.53
C ILE A 47 -1.87 -11.25 32.00
N ARG A 48 -1.28 -10.36 32.81
CA ARG A 48 -1.67 -10.18 34.21
C ARG A 48 -3.11 -9.70 34.37
N HIS A 49 -3.54 -8.76 33.54
CA HIS A 49 -4.92 -8.27 33.51
C HIS A 49 -5.92 -9.42 33.24
N LEU A 50 -5.67 -10.23 32.21
CA LEU A 50 -6.53 -11.35 31.83
C LEU A 50 -6.51 -12.48 32.87
N MET A 51 -5.34 -12.82 33.43
CA MET A 51 -5.22 -13.82 34.50
C MET A 51 -6.01 -13.39 35.75
N TYR A 52 -5.85 -12.14 36.19
CA TYR A 52 -6.61 -11.63 37.33
C TYR A 52 -8.12 -11.67 37.06
N ALA A 53 -8.55 -11.27 35.86
CA ALA A 53 -9.96 -11.36 35.48
C ALA A 53 -10.48 -12.81 35.55
N SER A 54 -9.72 -13.79 35.05
CA SER A 54 -10.12 -15.21 35.09
C SER A 54 -10.24 -15.80 36.50
N GLU A 55 -9.70 -15.16 37.54
CA GLU A 55 -9.87 -15.60 38.93
C GLU A 55 -11.22 -15.21 39.54
N HIS A 56 -11.99 -14.32 38.90
CA HIS A 56 -13.21 -13.71 39.44
C HIS A 56 -14.50 -14.24 38.82
N ALA A 57 -14.42 -15.14 37.85
CA ALA A 57 -15.58 -15.76 37.21
C ALA A 57 -15.20 -17.12 36.61
N ASP A 58 -16.19 -17.97 36.32
CA ASP A 58 -15.97 -19.31 35.76
C ASP A 58 -15.51 -19.26 34.29
N LEU A 59 -15.92 -18.22 33.54
CA LEU A 59 -15.61 -18.06 32.12
C LEU A 59 -15.08 -16.65 31.82
N LEU A 60 -13.92 -16.56 31.18
CA LEU A 60 -13.35 -15.31 30.67
C LEU A 60 -13.63 -15.14 29.16
N VAL A 61 -14.37 -14.08 28.84
CA VAL A 61 -14.59 -13.59 27.48
C VAL A 61 -13.69 -12.39 27.20
N VAL A 62 -12.89 -12.45 26.14
CA VAL A 62 -12.10 -11.30 25.68
C VAL A 62 -12.72 -10.72 24.42
N SER A 63 -13.22 -9.50 24.52
CA SER A 63 -13.72 -8.70 23.39
C SER A 63 -12.60 -7.82 22.84
N LEU A 64 -12.27 -7.95 21.56
CA LEU A 64 -11.27 -7.12 20.90
C LEU A 64 -11.90 -6.15 19.90
N THR A 65 -11.48 -4.89 19.94
CA THR A 65 -11.94 -3.88 18.96
C THR A 65 -11.50 -4.28 17.55
N SER A 66 -12.40 -4.25 16.56
CA SER A 66 -12.08 -4.55 15.16
C SER A 66 -11.15 -3.50 14.52
N ASP A 67 -10.47 -3.87 13.43
CA ASP A 67 -9.47 -3.02 12.78
C ASP A 67 -10.05 -1.68 12.28
N SER A 68 -11.33 -1.65 11.93
CA SER A 68 -12.03 -0.46 11.42
C SER A 68 -12.06 0.71 12.40
N HIS A 69 -12.02 0.43 13.71
CA HIS A 69 -12.15 1.44 14.76
C HIS A 69 -10.82 1.87 15.40
N ILE A 70 -9.69 1.31 14.95
CA ILE A 70 -8.37 1.55 15.56
C ILE A 70 -7.56 2.53 14.71
N ASN A 71 -7.79 3.84 14.93
CA ASN A 71 -7.18 4.92 14.12
C ASN A 71 -6.11 5.73 14.86
N LYS A 72 -5.76 5.34 16.09
CA LYS A 72 -4.82 6.07 16.95
C LYS A 72 -3.37 5.76 16.53
N ALA A 73 -2.80 6.62 15.69
CA ALA A 73 -1.45 6.55 15.08
C ALA A 73 -1.35 5.83 13.73
N ASN A 74 -0.22 6.05 13.04
CA ASN A 74 0.05 5.51 11.70
C ASN A 74 0.14 3.97 11.74
N PHE A 75 -0.39 3.31 10.72
CA PHE A 75 -0.35 1.84 10.57
C PHE A 75 -1.02 1.06 11.71
N ARG A 76 -2.05 1.65 12.33
CA ARG A 76 -2.80 1.02 13.42
C ARG A 76 -4.11 0.42 12.91
N PRO A 77 -4.52 -0.76 13.41
CA PRO A 77 -3.74 -1.62 14.30
C PRO A 77 -2.52 -2.23 13.59
N PHE A 78 -1.46 -2.49 14.34
CA PHE A 78 -0.24 -3.08 13.79
C PHE A 78 -0.39 -4.58 13.57
N VAL A 79 -1.09 -5.27 14.47
CA VAL A 79 -1.44 -6.68 14.32
C VAL A 79 -2.90 -6.78 13.84
N PRO A 80 -3.16 -7.40 12.67
CA PRO A 80 -4.52 -7.62 12.17
C PRO A 80 -5.42 -8.33 13.20
N GLN A 81 -6.71 -7.98 13.22
CA GLN A 81 -7.66 -8.52 14.20
C GLN A 81 -7.70 -10.04 14.31
N ASP A 82 -7.55 -10.77 13.19
CA ASP A 82 -7.58 -12.24 13.19
C ASP A 82 -6.37 -12.83 13.91
N LEU A 83 -5.21 -12.18 13.79
CA LEU A 83 -4.00 -12.56 14.52
C LEU A 83 -4.11 -12.17 15.99
N ARG A 84 -4.68 -10.99 16.31
CA ARG A 84 -4.97 -10.60 17.71
C ARG A 84 -5.93 -11.59 18.37
N ALA A 85 -6.99 -11.97 17.67
CA ALA A 85 -7.98 -12.94 18.14
C ALA A 85 -7.33 -14.31 18.39
N MET A 86 -6.49 -14.77 17.45
CA MET A 86 -5.74 -16.01 17.60
C MET A 86 -4.79 -15.98 18.79
N ASN A 87 -4.04 -14.89 18.99
CA ASN A 87 -3.12 -14.72 20.12
C ASN A 87 -3.85 -14.81 21.46
N LEU A 88 -5.00 -14.14 21.58
CA LEU A 88 -5.83 -14.18 22.79
C LEU A 88 -6.44 -15.57 23.01
N ALA A 89 -6.93 -16.23 21.95
CA ALA A 89 -7.50 -17.58 22.04
C ALA A 89 -6.46 -18.65 22.40
N ALA A 90 -5.18 -18.40 22.13
CA ALA A 90 -4.10 -19.28 22.52
C ALA A 90 -3.79 -19.23 24.03
N LEU A 91 -4.21 -18.18 24.74
CA LEU A 91 -4.03 -18.07 26.18
C LEU A 91 -4.91 -19.11 26.90
N GLU A 92 -4.32 -19.77 27.90
CA GLU A 92 -5.00 -20.81 28.67
C GLU A 92 -6.18 -20.23 29.46
N CYS A 93 -6.00 -19.06 30.09
CA CYS A 93 -7.00 -18.39 30.91
C CYS A 93 -8.17 -17.77 30.13
N VAL A 94 -8.12 -17.73 28.80
CA VAL A 94 -9.17 -17.14 27.96
C VAL A 94 -10.07 -18.25 27.43
N ASP A 95 -11.36 -18.23 27.73
CA ASP A 95 -12.32 -19.25 27.27
C ASP A 95 -12.87 -18.94 25.88
N TYR A 96 -13.24 -17.67 25.67
CA TYR A 96 -13.78 -17.20 24.40
C TYR A 96 -13.22 -15.85 23.98
N VAL A 97 -13.13 -15.64 22.68
CA VAL A 97 -12.72 -14.39 22.06
C VAL A 97 -13.78 -13.95 21.06
N ILE A 98 -14.14 -12.67 21.10
CA ILE A 98 -15.06 -12.05 20.15
C ILE A 98 -14.41 -10.81 19.52
N ILE A 99 -14.57 -10.65 18.21
CA ILE A 99 -14.22 -9.42 17.49
C ILE A 99 -15.43 -8.49 17.57
N ASP A 100 -15.26 -7.35 18.22
CA ASP A 100 -16.29 -6.32 18.35
C ASP A 100 -16.29 -5.42 17.12
N GLU A 101 -17.35 -5.50 16.32
CA GLU A 101 -17.55 -4.65 15.15
C GLU A 101 -17.94 -3.21 15.50
N ASN A 102 -18.11 -2.89 16.79
CA ASN A 102 -18.38 -1.55 17.29
C ASN A 102 -17.12 -0.89 17.87
N ALA A 103 -17.11 0.45 17.90
CA ALA A 103 -16.01 1.22 18.47
C ALA A 103 -15.91 1.11 20.01
N THR A 104 -16.97 0.64 20.67
CA THR A 104 -17.08 0.49 22.12
C THR A 104 -17.81 -0.82 22.44
N PRO A 105 -17.58 -1.42 23.63
CA PRO A 105 -18.16 -2.72 23.99
C PRO A 105 -19.64 -2.66 24.37
N ILE A 106 -20.28 -1.49 24.29
CA ILE A 106 -21.61 -1.23 24.86
C ILE A 106 -22.68 -2.17 24.30
N GLU A 107 -22.70 -2.38 23.00
CA GLU A 107 -23.70 -3.25 22.36
C GLU A 107 -23.49 -4.72 22.73
N ASN A 108 -22.24 -5.16 22.88
CA ASN A 108 -21.92 -6.50 23.36
C ASN A 108 -22.24 -6.67 24.85
N LEU A 109 -22.03 -5.64 25.68
CA LEU A 109 -22.42 -5.66 27.09
C LEU A 109 -23.95 -5.81 27.24
N LYS A 110 -24.74 -5.07 26.46
CA LYS A 110 -26.21 -5.17 26.48
C LYS A 110 -26.70 -6.54 25.99
N PHE A 111 -26.03 -7.10 24.99
CA PHE A 111 -26.44 -8.35 24.36
C PHE A 111 -26.02 -9.59 25.15
N LEU A 112 -24.76 -9.65 25.60
CA LEU A 112 -24.20 -10.82 26.30
C LEU A 112 -24.47 -10.80 27.81
N GLN A 113 -24.69 -9.61 28.39
CA GLN A 113 -24.93 -9.38 29.82
C GLN A 113 -23.99 -10.19 30.74
N PRO A 114 -22.65 -10.02 30.63
CA PRO A 114 -21.70 -10.69 31.53
C PRO A 114 -21.93 -10.28 32.99
N ASP A 115 -21.62 -11.17 33.93
CA ASP A 115 -21.67 -10.90 35.37
C ASP A 115 -20.70 -9.79 35.76
N PHE A 116 -19.52 -9.80 35.16
CA PHE A 116 -18.45 -8.85 35.46
C PHE A 116 -17.87 -8.24 34.19
N PHE A 117 -17.46 -6.97 34.26
CA PHE A 117 -16.66 -6.32 33.21
C PHE A 117 -15.34 -5.83 33.81
N ALA A 118 -14.22 -6.34 33.31
CA ALA A 118 -12.90 -6.00 33.84
C ALA A 118 -12.24 -4.87 33.04
N LYS A 119 -11.65 -3.92 33.76
CA LYS A 119 -10.82 -2.82 33.23
C LYS A 119 -9.46 -2.77 33.92
N GLY A 120 -8.44 -2.32 33.20
CA GLY A 120 -7.12 -2.05 33.80
C GLY A 120 -7.16 -0.88 34.79
N TYR A 121 -6.30 -0.90 35.82
CA TYR A 121 -6.19 0.15 36.83
C TYR A 121 -5.91 1.55 36.26
N GLU A 122 -5.27 1.62 35.10
CA GLU A 122 -4.96 2.86 34.36
C GLU A 122 -6.20 3.71 34.01
N TYR A 123 -7.40 3.13 34.08
CA TYR A 123 -8.68 3.84 33.88
C TYR A 123 -9.28 4.41 35.18
N SER A 124 -8.63 4.23 36.33
CA SER A 124 -9.06 4.76 37.64
C SER A 124 -8.18 5.89 38.19
N SER A 125 -6.94 6.05 37.70
CA SER A 125 -5.93 6.94 38.32
C SER A 125 -6.09 8.44 38.02
N GLU A 126 -6.81 8.83 36.98
CA GLU A 126 -7.04 10.24 36.59
C GLU A 126 -8.52 10.65 36.54
N GLY A 127 -9.36 9.96 37.34
CA GLY A 127 -10.81 10.12 37.32
C GLY A 127 -11.47 9.27 36.22
N VAL A 128 -12.72 8.85 36.44
CA VAL A 128 -13.43 7.94 35.53
C VAL A 128 -13.68 8.65 34.20
N HIS A 129 -12.91 8.24 33.18
CA HIS A 129 -13.04 8.72 31.80
C HIS A 129 -14.50 8.57 31.32
N PRO A 130 -15.07 9.51 30.54
CA PRO A 130 -16.49 9.46 30.14
C PRO A 130 -16.94 8.13 29.53
N LYS A 131 -16.10 7.51 28.70
CA LYS A 131 -16.34 6.16 28.13
C LYS A 131 -16.51 5.09 29.19
N THR A 132 -15.73 5.14 30.27
CA THR A 132 -15.82 4.18 31.38
C THR A 132 -17.11 4.36 32.18
N ARG A 133 -17.66 5.57 32.27
CA ARG A 133 -18.97 5.80 32.92
C ARG A 133 -20.12 5.19 32.13
N GLU A 134 -20.07 5.25 30.81
CA GLU A 134 -21.10 4.65 29.95
C GLU A 134 -21.06 3.11 30.04
N GLU A 135 -19.87 2.53 30.05
CA GLU A 135 -19.67 1.09 30.28
C GLU A 135 -20.19 0.67 31.66
N MET A 136 -19.87 1.43 32.72
CA MET A 136 -20.39 1.23 34.08
C MET A 136 -21.92 1.28 34.13
N ALA A 137 -22.52 2.34 33.60
CA ALA A 137 -23.97 2.49 33.58
C ALA A 137 -24.65 1.34 32.81
N THR A 138 -24.01 0.86 31.74
CA THR A 138 -24.53 -0.26 30.94
C THR A 138 -24.53 -1.57 31.72
N ILE A 139 -23.46 -1.88 32.45
CA ILE A 139 -23.36 -3.13 33.23
C ILE A 139 -24.24 -3.10 34.48
N GLU A 140 -24.29 -1.97 35.18
CA GLU A 140 -25.12 -1.80 36.38
C GLU A 140 -26.62 -1.88 36.05
N ALA A 141 -27.04 -1.45 34.85
CA ALA A 141 -28.44 -1.45 34.43
C ALA A 141 -29.10 -2.84 34.40
N TYR A 142 -28.32 -3.92 34.26
CA TYR A 142 -28.81 -5.31 34.34
C TYR A 142 -28.23 -6.08 35.54
N GLY A 143 -27.62 -5.36 36.50
CA GLY A 143 -27.10 -5.91 37.75
C GLY A 143 -25.81 -6.72 37.60
N GLY A 144 -24.95 -6.39 36.63
CA GLY A 144 -23.55 -6.84 36.62
C GLY A 144 -22.64 -5.84 37.35
N GLU A 145 -21.36 -6.18 37.52
CA GLU A 145 -20.40 -5.37 38.28
C GLU A 145 -19.13 -5.03 37.47
N LEU A 146 -18.60 -3.81 37.67
CA LEU A 146 -17.30 -3.42 37.09
C LEU A 146 -16.16 -3.80 38.05
N LEU A 147 -15.15 -4.49 37.54
CA LEU A 147 -13.93 -4.85 38.26
C LEU A 147 -12.70 -4.13 37.70
N PHE A 148 -11.81 -3.66 38.58
CA PHE A 148 -10.52 -3.09 38.21
C PHE A 148 -9.39 -4.04 38.57
N THR A 149 -8.54 -4.38 37.61
CA THR A 149 -7.38 -5.27 37.84
C THR A 149 -6.16 -4.48 38.33
N PRO A 150 -5.30 -5.01 39.21
CA PRO A 150 -4.09 -4.33 39.71
C PRO A 150 -3.13 -3.88 38.59
N GLY A 151 -2.49 -2.71 38.76
CA GLY A 151 -1.67 -2.06 37.72
C GLY A 151 -0.21 -1.86 38.10
N ASP A 152 0.59 -2.94 38.12
CA ASP A 152 2.01 -2.85 38.55
C ASP A 152 3.02 -2.67 37.40
N LEU A 153 2.59 -2.80 36.13
CA LEU A 153 3.48 -2.68 34.96
C LEU A 153 2.78 -1.95 33.79
N VAL A 154 3.07 -0.66 33.63
CA VAL A 154 2.56 0.15 32.52
C VAL A 154 3.49 0.00 31.32
N LEU A 155 3.22 -0.98 30.48
CA LEU A 155 3.73 -1.04 29.11
C LEU A 155 2.51 -0.96 28.21
N SER A 156 2.38 0.07 27.37
CA SER A 156 1.33 0.10 26.35
C SER A 156 1.84 -0.53 25.06
N SER A 157 0.97 -1.22 24.32
CA SER A 157 1.33 -1.74 22.99
C SER A 157 1.90 -0.63 22.09
N SER A 158 1.32 0.58 22.15
CA SER A 158 1.79 1.73 21.38
C SER A 158 3.25 2.07 21.69
N ALA A 159 3.61 2.18 22.97
CA ALA A 159 4.98 2.52 23.38
C ALA A 159 6.00 1.48 22.90
N ILE A 160 5.67 0.19 23.01
CA ILE A 160 6.53 -0.91 22.54
C ILE A 160 6.72 -0.85 21.02
N ILE A 161 5.63 -0.67 20.27
CA ILE A 161 5.66 -0.69 18.81
C ILE A 161 6.37 0.55 18.26
N GLU A 162 6.23 1.70 18.92
CA GLU A 162 6.91 2.94 18.51
C GLU A 162 8.41 2.90 18.80
N THR A 163 8.86 2.22 19.86
CA THR A 163 10.30 2.09 20.17
C THR A 163 10.98 1.01 19.36
N THR A 164 10.37 -0.16 19.16
CA THR A 164 10.93 -1.24 18.34
C THR A 164 9.80 -2.09 17.77
N PRO A 165 9.29 -1.78 16.56
CA PRO A 165 8.21 -2.53 15.95
C PRO A 165 8.68 -3.96 15.63
N PRO A 166 7.91 -5.00 16.00
CA PRO A 166 8.26 -6.37 15.63
C PRO A 166 8.10 -6.55 14.12
N ASN A 167 9.00 -7.31 13.49
CA ASN A 167 8.86 -7.65 12.08
C ASN A 167 7.82 -8.77 11.92
N LEU A 168 6.61 -8.40 11.50
CA LEU A 168 5.47 -9.31 11.27
C LEU A 168 5.05 -9.37 9.80
N ALA A 169 5.95 -9.00 8.86
CA ALA A 169 5.61 -8.91 7.45
C ALA A 169 5.10 -10.23 6.87
N MET A 170 5.69 -11.36 7.30
CA MET A 170 5.29 -12.69 6.84
C MET A 170 3.95 -13.12 7.41
N GLU A 171 3.75 -12.93 8.71
CA GLU A 171 2.51 -13.28 9.41
C GLU A 171 1.34 -12.47 8.88
N LYS A 172 1.54 -11.17 8.61
CA LYS A 172 0.55 -10.30 7.97
C LYS A 172 0.21 -10.75 6.56
N LEU A 173 1.21 -11.12 5.75
CA LEU A 173 0.99 -11.64 4.40
C LEU A 173 0.16 -12.93 4.43
N LEU A 174 0.51 -13.88 5.32
CA LEU A 174 -0.21 -15.14 5.48
C LEU A 174 -1.65 -14.91 5.95
N ALA A 175 -1.86 -14.00 6.91
CA ALA A 175 -3.19 -13.65 7.38
C ALA A 175 -4.06 -13.03 6.27
N LEU A 176 -3.47 -12.15 5.44
CA LEU A 176 -4.15 -11.54 4.29
C LEU A 176 -4.50 -12.58 3.21
N LEU A 177 -3.58 -13.49 2.88
CA LEU A 177 -3.85 -14.57 1.93
C LEU A 177 -4.98 -15.47 2.44
N HIS A 178 -4.89 -15.91 3.70
CA HIS A 178 -5.89 -16.78 4.31
C HIS A 178 -7.28 -16.14 4.40
N SER A 179 -7.38 -14.84 4.72
CA SER A 179 -8.67 -14.15 4.84
C SER A 179 -9.41 -14.01 3.49
N GLU A 180 -8.68 -14.10 2.38
CA GLU A 180 -9.19 -14.05 1.01
C GLU A 180 -9.26 -15.44 0.36
N GLY A 181 -8.92 -16.50 1.10
CA GLY A 181 -8.91 -17.88 0.58
C GLY A 181 -7.83 -18.13 -0.49
N LEU A 182 -6.72 -17.38 -0.43
CA LEU A 182 -5.61 -17.45 -1.37
C LEU A 182 -4.39 -18.14 -0.75
N ASP A 183 -3.49 -18.63 -1.60
CA ASP A 183 -2.18 -19.14 -1.19
C ASP A 183 -1.03 -18.68 -2.12
N PHE A 184 0.19 -19.15 -1.85
CA PHE A 184 1.35 -18.85 -2.70
C PHE A 184 1.24 -19.45 -4.12
N GLY A 185 0.47 -20.52 -4.30
CA GLY A 185 0.19 -21.12 -5.60
C GLY A 185 -0.67 -20.21 -6.48
N ASP A 186 -1.63 -19.49 -5.91
CA ASP A 186 -2.42 -18.48 -6.62
C ASP A 186 -1.54 -17.34 -7.12
N LEU A 187 -0.62 -16.84 -6.29
CA LEU A 187 0.34 -15.79 -6.67
C LEU A 187 1.27 -16.25 -7.81
N LYS A 188 1.76 -17.50 -7.77
CA LYS A 188 2.56 -18.08 -8.85
C LYS A 188 1.75 -18.24 -10.13
N THR A 189 0.51 -18.69 -10.03
CA THR A 189 -0.40 -18.83 -11.17
C THR A 189 -0.67 -17.46 -11.80
N ALA A 190 -0.88 -16.42 -10.99
CA ALA A 190 -1.08 -15.06 -11.47
C ALA A 190 0.14 -14.55 -12.27
N LEU A 191 1.37 -14.80 -11.81
CA LEU A 191 2.59 -14.45 -12.55
C LEU A 191 2.62 -15.08 -13.95
N THR A 192 2.17 -16.32 -14.12
CA THR A 192 2.13 -16.96 -15.44
C THR A 192 1.08 -16.36 -16.38
N LYS A 193 0.03 -15.74 -15.82
CA LYS A 193 -1.09 -15.14 -16.56
C LYS A 193 -0.84 -13.68 -16.97
N LEU A 194 0.27 -13.07 -16.54
CA LEU A 194 0.62 -11.70 -16.98
C LEU A 194 0.98 -11.65 -18.47
N LYS A 195 1.45 -12.77 -19.01
CA LYS A 195 1.89 -12.88 -20.40
C LYS A 195 0.73 -12.65 -21.38
N GLY A 196 0.94 -11.75 -22.35
CA GLY A 196 -0.02 -11.48 -23.43
C GLY A 196 -1.17 -10.56 -23.06
N VAL A 197 -1.17 -9.98 -21.84
CA VAL A 197 -2.05 -8.85 -21.52
C VAL A 197 -1.68 -7.68 -22.44
N LYS A 198 -2.67 -7.06 -23.06
CA LYS A 198 -2.47 -5.94 -23.98
C LYS A 198 -2.58 -4.63 -23.22
N VAL A 199 -1.53 -3.82 -23.28
CA VAL A 199 -1.42 -2.57 -22.54
C VAL A 199 -1.12 -1.42 -23.50
N HIS A 200 -1.86 -0.33 -23.36
CA HIS A 200 -1.50 0.95 -23.98
C HIS A 200 -1.00 1.90 -22.91
N VAL A 201 0.28 2.24 -22.95
CA VAL A 201 0.84 3.29 -22.10
C VAL A 201 0.73 4.62 -22.83
N VAL A 202 0.27 5.65 -22.13
CA VAL A 202 0.27 7.04 -22.61
C VAL A 202 0.98 7.88 -21.57
N GLY A 203 1.99 8.64 -21.97
CA GLY A 203 2.61 9.56 -21.03
C GLY A 203 3.89 10.23 -21.47
N ASP A 204 4.42 11.04 -20.56
CA ASP A 204 5.57 11.89 -20.80
C ASP A 204 6.85 11.03 -20.84
N THR A 205 7.55 11.01 -21.97
CA THR A 205 8.90 10.42 -22.04
C THR A 205 9.92 11.42 -21.53
N ILE A 206 10.86 10.94 -20.72
CA ILE A 206 11.97 11.71 -20.20
C ILE A 206 13.25 10.98 -20.59
N VAL A 207 14.26 11.68 -21.08
CA VAL A 207 15.63 11.15 -21.17
C VAL A 207 16.40 11.61 -19.95
N ASP A 208 16.74 10.68 -19.05
CA ASP A 208 17.64 10.95 -17.95
C ASP A 208 19.07 10.76 -18.44
N SER A 209 19.84 11.84 -18.45
CA SER A 209 21.23 11.85 -18.95
C SER A 209 22.20 12.01 -17.80
N TYR A 210 23.29 11.24 -17.80
CA TYR A 210 24.41 11.40 -16.89
C TYR A 210 25.66 11.84 -17.65
N THR A 211 25.99 13.12 -17.54
CA THR A 211 27.27 13.65 -18.03
C THR A 211 28.33 13.50 -16.95
N TYR A 212 29.26 12.58 -17.15
CA TYR A 212 30.39 12.36 -16.26
C TYR A 212 31.52 13.34 -16.59
N CYS A 213 32.00 14.01 -15.55
CA CYS A 213 33.03 15.02 -15.66
C CYS A 213 34.14 14.85 -14.62
N SER A 214 35.35 15.28 -14.97
CA SER A 214 36.48 15.43 -14.04
C SER A 214 36.57 16.87 -13.53
N LEU A 215 36.67 17.08 -12.22
CA LEU A 215 36.88 18.41 -11.66
C LEU A 215 38.27 18.94 -12.04
N ILE A 216 38.32 20.09 -12.74
CA ILE A 216 39.57 20.75 -13.11
C ILE A 216 40.00 21.72 -12.00
N GLY A 217 39.03 22.49 -11.48
CA GLY A 217 39.25 23.56 -10.51
C GLY A 217 38.18 24.64 -10.65
N GLY A 218 38.10 25.59 -9.73
CA GLY A 218 37.06 26.61 -9.76
C GLY A 218 36.76 27.12 -8.36
N THR A 219 36.79 28.45 -8.20
CA THR A 219 36.62 29.31 -7.00
C THR A 219 37.59 30.51 -7.02
N ALA A 220 38.69 30.45 -7.79
CA ALA A 220 39.71 31.51 -7.81
C ALA A 220 39.28 32.82 -8.49
N LYS A 221 38.36 32.77 -9.47
CA LYS A 221 37.82 33.95 -10.19
C LYS A 221 36.34 34.20 -9.89
N THR A 222 35.55 33.13 -9.84
CA THR A 222 34.14 33.12 -9.45
C THR A 222 33.90 31.85 -8.63
N PRO A 223 32.88 31.81 -7.74
CA PRO A 223 32.53 30.61 -6.97
C PRO A 223 31.81 29.57 -7.85
N THR A 224 32.44 29.19 -8.96
CA THR A 224 31.90 28.26 -9.96
C THR A 224 32.95 27.19 -10.26
N PHE A 225 32.50 25.93 -10.35
CA PHE A 225 33.35 24.81 -10.73
C PHE A 225 33.60 24.80 -12.24
N SER A 226 34.84 24.55 -12.65
CA SER A 226 35.21 24.14 -14.00
C SER A 226 35.43 22.64 -14.03
N VAL A 227 34.77 21.98 -14.96
CA VAL A 227 34.78 20.53 -15.10
C VAL A 227 35.12 20.17 -16.56
N LYS A 228 35.85 19.08 -16.76
CA LYS A 228 36.13 18.49 -18.07
C LYS A 228 35.08 17.43 -18.35
N HIS A 229 34.37 17.53 -19.48
CA HIS A 229 33.49 16.46 -19.95
C HIS A 229 34.30 15.20 -20.28
N GLU A 230 33.86 14.05 -19.78
CA GLU A 230 34.47 12.74 -20.10
C GLU A 230 33.56 11.90 -20.99
N ARG A 231 32.32 11.64 -20.55
CA ARG A 231 31.33 10.85 -21.29
C ARG A 231 29.92 11.20 -20.88
N GLU A 232 28.96 10.89 -21.74
CA GLU A 232 27.53 11.00 -21.48
C GLU A 232 26.89 9.61 -21.61
N VAL A 233 25.90 9.33 -20.77
CA VAL A 233 25.07 8.13 -20.86
C VAL A 233 23.62 8.53 -20.71
N ASP A 234 22.80 8.11 -21.66
CA ASP A 234 21.38 8.40 -21.71
C ASP A 234 20.55 7.17 -21.31
N PHE A 235 19.45 7.42 -20.62
CA PHE A 235 18.46 6.42 -20.24
C PHE A 235 17.06 6.92 -20.58
N SER A 236 16.24 6.09 -21.23
CA SER A 236 14.82 6.38 -21.39
C SER A 236 14.11 6.19 -20.05
N GLY A 237 13.67 7.31 -19.48
CA GLY A 237 12.93 7.49 -18.24
C GLY A 237 11.47 7.90 -18.47
N GLY A 238 10.79 8.32 -17.40
CA GLY A 238 9.39 8.74 -17.48
C GLY A 238 8.45 7.56 -17.80
N ALA A 239 7.43 7.81 -18.63
CA ALA A 239 6.47 6.79 -19.04
C ALA A 239 7.10 5.64 -19.83
N ALA A 240 8.27 5.86 -20.47
CA ALA A 240 9.01 4.82 -21.18
C ALA A 240 9.48 3.71 -20.24
N VAL A 241 9.83 4.02 -19.00
CA VAL A 241 10.21 3.02 -17.99
C VAL A 241 9.02 2.14 -17.63
N VAL A 242 7.85 2.74 -17.43
CA VAL A 242 6.61 1.99 -17.13
C VAL A 242 6.31 1.02 -18.28
N ALA A 243 6.43 1.48 -19.53
CA ALA A 243 6.28 0.62 -20.71
C ALA A 243 7.29 -0.53 -20.73
N LYS A 244 8.55 -0.29 -20.35
CA LYS A 244 9.58 -1.33 -20.26
C LYS A 244 9.31 -2.35 -19.15
N HIS A 245 8.87 -1.93 -17.96
CA HIS A 245 8.49 -2.85 -16.88
C HIS A 245 7.31 -3.72 -17.28
N LEU A 246 6.28 -3.15 -17.88
CA LEU A 246 5.12 -3.89 -18.40
C LEU A 246 5.56 -4.91 -19.46
N ARG A 247 6.43 -4.52 -20.39
CA ARG A 247 6.92 -5.40 -21.44
C ARG A 247 7.79 -6.52 -20.88
N ALA A 248 8.70 -6.22 -19.96
CA ALA A 248 9.54 -7.21 -19.28
C ALA A 248 8.72 -8.21 -18.45
N ALA A 249 7.60 -7.76 -17.86
CA ALA A 249 6.65 -8.62 -17.16
C ALA A 249 5.85 -9.56 -18.09
N GLY A 250 5.97 -9.40 -19.41
CA GLY A 250 5.39 -10.28 -20.42
C GLY A 250 4.17 -9.73 -21.17
N ALA A 251 3.80 -8.47 -20.93
CA ALA A 251 2.69 -7.82 -21.63
C ALA A 251 3.03 -7.45 -23.08
N ASP A 252 2.02 -7.32 -23.93
CA ASP A 252 2.14 -6.71 -25.24
C ASP A 252 1.85 -5.21 -25.11
N VAL A 253 2.88 -4.39 -25.32
CA VAL A 253 2.85 -2.96 -24.97
C VAL A 253 2.88 -2.10 -26.22
N VAL A 254 1.84 -1.28 -26.35
CA VAL A 254 1.79 -0.11 -27.23
C VAL A 254 2.10 1.11 -26.37
N PHE A 255 2.91 2.04 -26.88
CA PHE A 255 3.27 3.26 -26.15
C PHE A 255 3.05 4.50 -27.00
N SER A 256 2.25 5.44 -26.50
CA SER A 256 2.04 6.76 -27.11
C SER A 256 2.66 7.86 -26.25
N THR A 257 3.44 8.72 -26.89
CA THR A 257 4.17 9.80 -26.22
C THR A 257 4.40 10.97 -27.16
N VAL A 258 4.98 12.06 -26.65
CA VAL A 258 5.37 13.23 -27.44
C VAL A 258 6.88 13.43 -27.29
N LEU A 259 7.58 13.53 -28.42
CA LEU A 259 9.03 13.76 -28.50
C LEU A 259 9.31 15.01 -29.34
N GLY A 260 10.48 15.62 -29.13
CA GLY A 260 10.96 16.70 -29.98
C GLY A 260 11.51 16.17 -31.31
N ASP A 261 11.78 17.07 -32.25
CA ASP A 261 12.53 16.72 -33.46
C ASP A 261 14.05 16.91 -33.24
N ASP A 262 14.63 16.01 -32.45
CA ASP A 262 16.04 16.04 -32.05
C ASP A 262 16.67 14.64 -32.00
N ALA A 263 17.97 14.55 -31.75
CA ALA A 263 18.69 13.27 -31.69
C ALA A 263 18.22 12.36 -30.53
N LEU A 264 17.62 12.94 -29.48
CA LEU A 264 17.13 12.17 -28.34
C LEU A 264 15.87 11.39 -28.70
N LYS A 265 15.05 11.89 -29.64
CA LYS A 265 13.94 11.12 -30.21
C LYS A 265 14.42 9.81 -30.81
N ASP A 266 15.48 9.85 -31.62
CA ASP A 266 16.00 8.64 -32.28
C ASP A 266 16.52 7.64 -31.24
N PHE A 267 17.27 8.11 -30.23
CA PHE A 267 17.70 7.29 -29.09
C PHE A 267 16.53 6.59 -28.38
N VAL A 268 15.47 7.34 -28.05
CA VAL A 268 14.28 6.81 -27.37
C VAL A 268 13.59 5.74 -28.23
N LEU A 269 13.39 6.00 -29.52
CA LEU A 269 12.71 5.07 -30.42
C LEU A 269 13.51 3.77 -30.62
N ASP A 270 14.84 3.88 -30.77
CA ASP A 270 15.72 2.71 -30.90
C ASP A 270 15.75 1.86 -29.61
N ASP A 271 15.83 2.50 -28.45
CA ASP A 271 15.82 1.83 -27.15
C ASP A 271 14.48 1.14 -26.86
N LEU A 272 13.35 1.78 -27.14
CA LEU A 272 12.02 1.18 -27.01
C LEU A 272 11.84 -0.02 -27.96
N LYS A 273 12.33 0.11 -29.21
CA LYS A 273 12.32 -0.98 -30.19
C LYS A 273 13.19 -2.15 -29.75
N ALA A 274 14.35 -1.89 -29.14
CA ALA A 274 15.23 -2.93 -28.58
C ALA A 274 14.55 -3.73 -27.45
N HIS A 275 13.65 -3.08 -26.71
CA HIS A 275 12.81 -3.74 -25.69
C HIS A 275 11.53 -4.38 -26.27
N GLY A 276 11.30 -4.29 -27.58
CA GLY A 276 10.13 -4.85 -28.26
C GLY A 276 8.82 -4.15 -27.91
N ILE A 277 8.86 -2.83 -27.68
CA ILE A 277 7.70 -1.98 -27.43
C ILE A 277 7.26 -1.33 -28.74
N ASP A 278 5.97 -1.36 -29.05
CA ASP A 278 5.40 -0.69 -30.21
C ASP A 278 5.13 0.79 -29.89
N CYS A 279 6.09 1.66 -30.24
CA CYS A 279 6.03 3.09 -29.89
C CYS A 279 5.47 3.94 -31.03
N HIS A 280 4.38 4.64 -30.75
CA HIS A 280 3.72 5.59 -31.63
C HIS A 280 3.93 7.02 -31.14
N ALA A 281 5.14 7.55 -31.33
CA ALA A 281 5.50 8.89 -30.87
C ALA A 281 4.96 10.00 -31.79
N MET A 282 4.42 11.06 -31.20
CA MET A 282 4.15 12.32 -31.87
C MET A 282 5.40 13.19 -31.86
N ILE A 283 5.89 13.57 -33.04
CA ILE A 283 7.07 14.42 -33.16
C ILE A 283 6.63 15.88 -33.25
N ASP A 284 6.95 16.67 -32.23
CA ASP A 284 6.61 18.08 -32.12
C ASP A 284 7.89 18.93 -32.25
N PRO A 285 8.16 19.56 -33.42
CA PRO A 285 9.36 20.37 -33.62
C PRO A 285 9.38 21.67 -32.80
N SER A 286 8.26 22.03 -32.15
CA SER A 286 8.16 23.26 -31.35
C SER A 286 8.66 23.10 -29.91
N ARG A 287 9.01 21.88 -29.50
CA ARG A 287 9.55 21.55 -28.17
C ARG A 287 10.71 20.55 -28.26
N PRO A 288 11.65 20.57 -27.31
CA PRO A 288 12.66 19.52 -27.21
C PRO A 288 12.06 18.23 -26.64
N THR A 289 12.68 17.10 -26.95
CA THR A 289 12.52 15.88 -26.15
C THR A 289 12.95 16.20 -24.72
N THR A 290 12.10 15.89 -23.74
CA THR A 290 12.37 16.23 -22.33
C THR A 290 13.64 15.53 -21.86
N GLN A 291 14.68 16.30 -21.57
CA GLN A 291 15.98 15.81 -21.08
C GLN A 291 16.22 16.33 -19.66
N LYS A 292 16.64 15.43 -18.77
CA LYS A 292 17.03 15.71 -17.39
C LYS A 292 18.47 15.28 -17.19
N ASN A 293 19.42 16.21 -17.37
CA ASN A 293 20.84 15.88 -17.36
C ASN A 293 21.51 16.20 -16.01
N ALA A 294 22.05 15.18 -15.33
CA ALA A 294 22.84 15.34 -14.12
C ALA A 294 24.35 15.26 -14.42
N PHE A 295 25.08 16.31 -14.05
CA PHE A 295 26.54 16.38 -14.17
C PHE A 295 27.19 15.77 -12.94
N ILE A 296 28.00 14.72 -13.14
CA ILE A 296 28.57 13.90 -12.05
C ILE A 296 30.09 14.02 -12.05
N THR A 297 30.69 14.32 -10.89
CA THR A 297 32.14 14.25 -10.68
C THR A 297 32.48 13.49 -9.41
N ASN A 298 33.49 12.62 -9.44
CA ASN A 298 33.94 11.83 -8.29
C ASN A 298 32.80 11.16 -7.50
N GLY A 299 31.74 10.69 -8.19
CA GLY A 299 30.56 10.09 -7.59
C GLY A 299 29.47 11.06 -7.10
N TYR A 300 29.70 12.37 -7.15
CA TYR A 300 28.75 13.40 -6.70
C TYR A 300 28.02 14.06 -7.88
N ARG A 301 26.69 14.19 -7.77
CA ARG A 301 25.87 15.01 -8.69
C ARG A 301 26.05 16.48 -8.36
N LEU A 302 26.74 17.23 -9.22
CA LEU A 302 27.06 18.65 -9.02
C LEU A 302 25.92 19.60 -9.41
N LEU A 303 25.30 19.33 -10.55
CA LEU A 303 24.29 20.19 -11.18
C LEU A 303 23.33 19.32 -11.97
N LYS A 304 22.06 19.70 -12.00
CA LYS A 304 21.07 19.15 -12.92
C LYS A 304 20.60 20.24 -13.88
N VAL A 305 20.68 19.98 -15.18
CA VAL A 305 20.22 20.87 -16.25
C VAL A 305 19.10 20.18 -17.00
N ASP A 306 17.91 20.74 -16.91
CA ASP A 306 16.72 20.21 -17.57
C ASP A 306 16.48 20.98 -18.89
N LYS A 307 16.43 20.28 -20.02
CA LYS A 307 15.97 20.83 -21.31
C LYS A 307 14.57 20.29 -21.57
N LEU A 308 13.56 21.13 -21.41
CA LEU A 308 12.17 20.70 -21.44
C LEU A 308 11.23 21.81 -21.90
N ASP A 309 10.05 21.43 -22.35
CA ASP A 309 8.90 22.32 -22.51
C ASP A 309 7.73 21.77 -21.71
N ASN A 310 7.20 22.65 -20.87
CA ASN A 310 6.22 22.36 -19.85
C ASN A 310 4.81 22.88 -20.21
N ARG A 311 4.68 23.53 -21.38
CA ARG A 311 3.41 24.02 -21.90
C ARG A 311 2.51 22.85 -22.31
N PRO A 312 1.18 22.99 -22.22
CA PRO A 312 0.25 22.03 -22.81
C PRO A 312 0.61 21.71 -24.27
N ILE A 313 0.40 20.47 -24.67
CA ILE A 313 0.54 20.05 -26.07
C ILE A 313 -0.56 20.68 -26.93
N SER A 314 -0.33 20.76 -28.25
CA SER A 314 -1.30 21.35 -29.19
C SER A 314 -2.60 20.53 -29.28
N GLU A 315 -3.71 21.16 -29.64
CA GLU A 315 -4.99 20.47 -29.86
C GLU A 315 -4.87 19.36 -30.92
N ASN A 316 -4.09 19.58 -31.98
CA ASN A 316 -3.81 18.55 -33.00
C ASN A 316 -3.11 17.32 -32.40
N THR A 317 -2.16 17.53 -31.49
CA THR A 317 -1.47 16.44 -30.78
C THR A 317 -2.42 15.69 -29.86
N VAL A 318 -3.33 16.41 -29.18
CA VAL A 318 -4.36 15.78 -28.33
C VAL A 318 -5.31 14.91 -29.15
N GLU A 319 -5.81 15.41 -30.29
CA GLU A 319 -6.68 14.62 -31.17
C GLU A 319 -5.97 13.40 -31.76
N ALA A 320 -4.67 13.53 -32.09
CA ALA A 320 -3.87 12.38 -32.52
C ALA A 320 -3.72 11.33 -31.41
N LEU A 321 -3.45 11.74 -30.16
CA LEU A 321 -3.39 10.83 -29.02
C LEU A 321 -4.73 10.15 -28.75
N LYS A 322 -5.85 10.90 -28.79
CA LYS A 322 -7.20 10.33 -28.66
C LYS A 322 -7.46 9.25 -29.71
N LYS A 323 -7.12 9.54 -30.97
CA LYS A 323 -7.25 8.58 -32.06
C LYS A 323 -6.45 7.31 -31.79
N GLN A 324 -5.20 7.44 -31.38
CA GLN A 324 -4.36 6.28 -31.03
C GLN A 324 -4.95 5.48 -29.87
N ILE A 325 -5.40 6.13 -28.80
CA ILE A 325 -6.02 5.44 -27.66
C ILE A 325 -7.25 4.65 -28.10
N ALA A 326 -8.09 5.23 -28.95
CA ALA A 326 -9.32 4.59 -29.42
C ALA A 326 -9.09 3.44 -30.42
N GLU A 327 -8.04 3.51 -31.24
CA GLU A 327 -7.74 2.52 -32.29
C GLU A 327 -7.18 1.20 -31.74
N HIS A 328 -6.46 1.25 -30.61
CA HIS A 328 -5.81 0.07 -30.05
C HIS A 328 -6.75 -0.71 -29.14
N LYS A 329 -7.10 -1.93 -29.54
CA LYS A 329 -7.86 -2.87 -28.69
C LYS A 329 -6.95 -3.46 -27.61
N VAL A 330 -6.99 -2.86 -26.43
CA VAL A 330 -6.19 -3.24 -25.26
C VAL A 330 -7.06 -3.61 -24.06
N ASP A 331 -6.48 -4.34 -23.11
CA ASP A 331 -7.15 -4.71 -21.86
C ASP A 331 -7.06 -3.58 -20.82
N VAL A 332 -6.04 -2.72 -20.95
CA VAL A 332 -5.77 -1.61 -20.03
C VAL A 332 -5.05 -0.45 -20.72
N VAL A 333 -5.41 0.77 -20.33
CA VAL A 333 -4.70 2.00 -20.67
C VAL A 333 -4.07 2.58 -19.40
N VAL A 334 -2.77 2.83 -19.44
CA VAL A 334 -1.98 3.38 -18.33
C VAL A 334 -1.56 4.81 -18.65
N PHE A 335 -2.05 5.77 -17.87
CA PHE A 335 -1.64 7.17 -17.93
C PHE A 335 -0.51 7.41 -16.92
N SER A 336 0.67 7.76 -17.43
CA SER A 336 1.87 8.00 -16.62
C SER A 336 2.29 9.46 -16.75
N ASP A 337 1.94 10.26 -15.75
CA ASP A 337 2.01 11.72 -15.76
C ASP A 337 3.23 12.24 -14.98
N PHE A 338 4.10 12.97 -15.70
CA PHE A 338 5.27 13.65 -15.15
C PHE A 338 5.18 15.19 -15.31
N ARG A 339 4.00 15.69 -15.73
CA ARG A 339 3.70 17.11 -15.94
C ARG A 339 4.59 17.78 -16.99
N HIS A 340 4.80 17.14 -18.14
CA HIS A 340 5.52 17.71 -19.29
C HIS A 340 4.62 18.07 -20.48
N GLY A 341 3.31 18.11 -20.27
CA GLY A 341 2.35 18.79 -21.14
C GLY A 341 1.23 17.93 -21.67
N ILE A 342 1.39 16.60 -21.68
CA ILE A 342 0.34 15.65 -22.14
C ILE A 342 -0.87 15.72 -21.20
N PHE A 343 -0.64 15.66 -19.89
CA PHE A 343 -1.71 15.62 -18.90
C PHE A 343 -1.87 16.96 -18.17
N ASN A 344 -3.10 17.44 -18.17
CA ASN A 344 -3.58 18.58 -17.40
C ASN A 344 -5.11 18.52 -17.29
N LYS A 345 -5.71 19.43 -16.52
CA LYS A 345 -7.16 19.48 -16.28
C LYS A 345 -8.04 19.51 -17.54
N VAL A 346 -7.51 19.98 -18.67
CA VAL A 346 -8.24 20.05 -19.94
C VAL A 346 -8.05 18.77 -20.75
N THR A 347 -6.83 18.24 -20.82
CA THR A 347 -6.52 17.08 -21.67
C THR A 347 -6.87 15.74 -21.02
N ILE A 348 -6.80 15.61 -19.69
CA ILE A 348 -7.10 14.34 -19.00
C ILE A 348 -8.52 13.84 -19.32
N PRO A 349 -9.59 14.64 -19.21
CA PRO A 349 -10.94 14.18 -19.57
C PRO A 349 -11.04 13.74 -21.04
N GLN A 350 -10.43 14.50 -21.96
CA GLN A 350 -10.47 14.21 -23.40
C GLN A 350 -9.76 12.90 -23.75
N LEU A 351 -8.60 12.63 -23.13
CA LEU A 351 -7.86 11.38 -23.31
C LEU A 351 -8.57 10.20 -22.63
N THR A 352 -9.20 10.44 -21.47
CA THR A 352 -9.96 9.41 -20.75
C THR A 352 -11.21 8.98 -21.52
N GLU A 353 -11.89 9.90 -22.19
CA GLU A 353 -13.06 9.60 -23.05
C GLU A 353 -12.69 8.72 -24.25
N ALA A 354 -11.45 8.82 -24.75
CA ALA A 354 -10.97 8.00 -25.85
C ALA A 354 -10.63 6.55 -25.44
N VAL A 355 -10.56 6.24 -24.14
CA VAL A 355 -10.25 4.89 -23.65
C VAL A 355 -11.34 3.91 -24.10
N PRO A 356 -11.00 2.80 -24.79
CA PRO A 356 -11.97 1.83 -25.28
C PRO A 356 -12.89 1.28 -24.17
N GLU A 357 -14.15 1.02 -24.51
CA GLU A 357 -15.09 0.41 -23.58
C GLU A 357 -14.59 -0.98 -23.13
N GLY A 358 -14.60 -1.20 -21.81
CA GLY A 358 -14.11 -2.43 -21.20
C GLY A 358 -12.61 -2.46 -20.89
N ALA A 359 -11.82 -1.53 -21.42
CA ALA A 359 -10.42 -1.37 -21.02
C ALA A 359 -10.32 -0.74 -19.63
N MET A 360 -9.46 -1.29 -18.78
CA MET A 360 -9.16 -0.75 -17.45
C MET A 360 -8.40 0.58 -17.59
N ARG A 361 -8.66 1.53 -16.70
CA ARG A 361 -8.01 2.85 -16.63
C ARG A 361 -7.09 2.91 -15.43
N VAL A 362 -5.81 3.18 -15.68
CA VAL A 362 -4.80 3.26 -14.61
C VAL A 362 -4.07 4.59 -14.69
N ALA A 363 -3.80 5.22 -13.55
CA ALA A 363 -3.04 6.47 -13.50
C ALA A 363 -1.99 6.51 -12.39
N ASP A 364 -0.85 7.11 -12.71
CA ASP A 364 0.15 7.57 -11.74
C ASP A 364 0.54 9.01 -12.13
N SER A 365 0.55 9.92 -11.16
CA SER A 365 0.84 11.34 -11.37
C SER A 365 1.86 11.80 -10.35
N GLN A 366 3.07 12.07 -10.82
CA GLN A 366 4.21 12.31 -9.94
C GLN A 366 4.28 13.75 -9.46
N VAL A 367 4.68 13.92 -8.19
CA VAL A 367 5.07 15.21 -7.61
C VAL A 367 6.59 15.25 -7.43
N ALA A 368 7.26 15.91 -8.37
CA ALA A 368 8.71 16.10 -8.37
C ALA A 368 9.04 17.60 -8.25
N ASN A 369 9.79 18.15 -9.20
CA ASN A 369 10.02 19.60 -9.33
C ASN A 369 8.77 20.35 -9.81
N ARG A 370 7.78 19.62 -10.35
CA ARG A 370 6.46 20.12 -10.69
C ARG A 370 5.40 19.38 -9.90
N TRP A 371 4.26 20.04 -9.77
CA TRP A 371 3.14 19.57 -8.99
C TRP A 371 2.15 18.82 -9.89
N GLY A 372 2.28 17.50 -9.89
CA GLY A 372 1.21 16.62 -10.34
C GLY A 372 0.05 16.61 -9.36
N ASN A 373 -1.14 16.25 -9.83
CA ASN A 373 -2.29 16.05 -8.97
C ASN A 373 -3.06 14.81 -9.41
N ILE A 374 -2.90 13.73 -8.64
CA ILE A 374 -3.57 12.45 -8.91
C ILE A 374 -5.11 12.57 -8.86
N LEU A 375 -5.67 13.56 -8.15
CA LEU A 375 -7.10 13.81 -8.12
C LEU A 375 -7.66 14.39 -9.42
N GLU A 376 -6.83 14.70 -10.42
CA GLU A 376 -7.30 15.02 -11.76
C GLU A 376 -7.72 13.76 -12.55
N PHE A 377 -7.30 12.57 -12.10
CA PHE A 377 -7.62 11.27 -12.71
C PHE A 377 -8.83 10.62 -12.00
N GLN A 378 -9.98 11.26 -12.13
CA GLN A 378 -11.24 10.84 -11.49
C GLN A 378 -11.81 9.54 -12.09
N ASP A 379 -12.36 8.68 -11.23
CA ASP A 379 -13.06 7.43 -11.61
C ASP A 379 -12.17 6.39 -12.33
N PHE A 380 -10.87 6.41 -12.09
CA PHE A 380 -9.92 5.42 -12.61
C PHE A 380 -10.05 4.08 -11.86
N ASP A 381 -9.74 2.96 -12.54
CA ASP A 381 -9.79 1.65 -11.90
C ASP A 381 -8.66 1.46 -10.89
N LEU A 382 -7.46 1.97 -11.18
CA LEU A 382 -6.31 1.96 -10.29
C LEU A 382 -5.59 3.30 -10.29
N ILE A 383 -5.27 3.81 -9.10
CA ILE A 383 -4.28 4.88 -8.90
C ILE A 383 -3.22 4.45 -7.88
N THR A 384 -1.98 4.88 -8.10
CA THR A 384 -0.83 4.44 -7.28
C THR A 384 0.02 5.55 -6.65
N PRO A 385 -0.54 6.64 -6.08
CA PRO A 385 0.28 7.73 -5.54
C PRO A 385 1.17 7.28 -4.38
N ASN A 386 2.26 7.99 -4.14
CA ASN A 386 3.00 7.92 -2.87
C ASN A 386 2.44 8.89 -1.82
N GLU A 387 2.92 8.80 -0.57
CA GLU A 387 2.46 9.69 0.51
C GLU A 387 2.62 11.19 0.17
N ARG A 388 3.74 11.58 -0.45
CA ARG A 388 3.99 12.99 -0.80
C ARG A 388 2.98 13.49 -1.83
N GLU A 389 2.68 12.67 -2.83
CA GLU A 389 1.68 12.95 -3.87
C GLU A 389 0.27 13.04 -3.27
N ALA A 390 -0.10 12.12 -2.38
CA ALA A 390 -1.39 12.11 -1.70
C ALA A 390 -1.60 13.36 -0.83
N ARG A 391 -0.61 13.69 0.00
CA ARG A 391 -0.62 14.89 0.85
C ARG A 391 -0.72 16.16 0.04
N PHE A 392 0.05 16.24 -1.04
CA PHE A 392 0.00 17.38 -1.95
C PHE A 392 -1.38 17.53 -2.60
N ALA A 393 -1.94 16.44 -3.14
CA ALA A 393 -3.24 16.45 -3.80
C ALA A 393 -4.39 16.85 -2.86
N LEU A 394 -4.31 16.46 -1.59
CA LEU A 394 -5.32 16.78 -0.57
C LEU A 394 -5.10 18.10 0.16
N GLY A 395 -3.90 18.68 0.08
CA GLY A 395 -3.50 19.79 0.96
C GLY A 395 -3.41 19.38 2.43
N ASP A 396 -3.01 18.14 2.71
CA ASP A 396 -2.99 17.54 4.06
C ASP A 396 -1.55 17.41 4.61
N GLN A 397 -1.29 17.97 5.79
CA GLN A 397 0.03 17.90 6.45
C GLN A 397 0.06 16.94 7.64
N ASP A 398 -1.06 16.77 8.34
CA ASP A 398 -1.08 16.24 9.71
C ASP A 398 -1.82 14.91 9.85
N SER A 399 -2.63 14.51 8.87
CA SER A 399 -3.44 13.30 9.01
C SER A 399 -2.58 12.05 9.09
N THR A 400 -3.04 11.09 9.89
CA THR A 400 -2.50 9.73 9.88
C THR A 400 -2.80 9.06 8.54
N ILE A 401 -2.00 8.05 8.19
CA ILE A 401 -2.04 7.42 6.85
C ILE A 401 -3.42 6.87 6.47
N ARG A 402 -4.15 6.26 7.41
CA ARG A 402 -5.47 5.66 7.13
C ARG A 402 -6.52 6.73 6.74
N PRO A 403 -6.77 7.78 7.54
CA PRO A 403 -7.61 8.91 7.13
C PRO A 403 -7.16 9.56 5.82
N LEU A 404 -5.86 9.78 5.64
CA LEU A 404 -5.30 10.36 4.41
C LEU A 404 -5.67 9.52 3.18
N ALA A 405 -5.42 8.21 3.23
CA ALA A 405 -5.72 7.30 2.14
C ALA A 405 -7.24 7.18 1.88
N LEU A 406 -8.06 7.15 2.94
CA LEU A 406 -9.51 7.10 2.81
C LEU A 406 -10.08 8.38 2.16
N ASP A 407 -9.60 9.56 2.55
CA ASP A 407 -10.02 10.84 1.94
C ASP A 407 -9.59 10.92 0.47
N LEU A 408 -8.36 10.49 0.16
CA LEU A 408 -7.87 10.42 -1.21
C LEU A 408 -8.72 9.48 -2.06
N TYR A 409 -9.00 8.27 -1.57
CA TYR A 409 -9.83 7.28 -2.27
C TYR A 409 -11.22 7.84 -2.59
N LYS A 410 -11.87 8.45 -1.58
CA LYS A 410 -13.21 9.05 -1.74
C LYS A 410 -13.21 10.18 -2.75
N LYS A 411 -12.22 11.08 -2.69
CA LYS A 411 -12.13 12.23 -3.60
C LYS A 411 -11.70 11.86 -5.01
N ALA A 412 -10.98 10.76 -5.20
CA ALA A 412 -10.56 10.27 -6.52
C ALA A 412 -11.66 9.49 -7.23
N GLY A 413 -12.62 8.92 -6.51
CA GLY A 413 -13.65 8.05 -7.10
C GLY A 413 -13.10 6.74 -7.68
N CYS A 414 -11.83 6.41 -7.42
CA CYS A 414 -11.17 5.26 -8.03
C CYS A 414 -11.69 3.93 -7.49
N LYS A 415 -11.61 2.84 -8.27
CA LYS A 415 -12.01 1.51 -7.78
C LYS A 415 -10.99 0.93 -6.79
N LEU A 416 -9.70 1.12 -7.07
CA LEU A 416 -8.59 0.69 -6.24
C LEU A 416 -7.56 1.81 -6.07
N LEU A 417 -7.21 2.12 -4.83
CA LEU A 417 -6.07 2.99 -4.49
C LEU A 417 -4.98 2.14 -3.87
N ILE A 418 -3.76 2.21 -4.41
CA ILE A 418 -2.56 1.69 -3.75
C ILE A 418 -1.70 2.89 -3.34
N LEU A 419 -1.70 3.24 -2.06
CA LEU A 419 -0.88 4.32 -1.52
C LEU A 419 0.50 3.76 -1.12
N LYS A 420 1.54 4.18 -1.85
CA LYS A 420 2.94 3.76 -1.67
C LYS A 420 3.56 4.50 -0.47
N LEU A 421 4.17 3.77 0.46
CA LEU A 421 4.69 4.32 1.72
C LEU A 421 6.20 4.08 1.93
N GLY A 422 6.90 3.67 0.87
CA GLY A 422 8.34 3.44 0.85
C GLY A 422 8.74 2.14 1.54
N ASP A 423 9.71 2.22 2.44
CA ASP A 423 10.17 1.12 3.29
C ASP A 423 9.08 0.55 4.20
N ARG A 424 8.06 1.36 4.52
CA ARG A 424 6.87 0.94 5.28
C ARG A 424 5.85 0.12 4.45
N GLY A 425 6.14 -0.16 3.18
CA GLY A 425 5.26 -0.92 2.29
C GLY A 425 4.16 -0.06 1.68
N MET A 426 2.91 -0.50 1.78
CA MET A 426 1.76 0.19 1.21
C MET A 426 0.44 -0.10 1.93
N ILE A 427 -0.54 0.78 1.72
CA ILE A 427 -1.94 0.58 2.09
C ILE A 427 -2.81 0.60 0.83
N THR A 428 -3.69 -0.38 0.70
CA THR A 428 -4.59 -0.52 -0.46
C THR A 428 -6.04 -0.32 -0.02
N TYR A 429 -6.80 0.56 -0.68
CA TYR A 429 -8.23 0.76 -0.48
C TYR A 429 -9.04 0.26 -1.68
N ARG A 430 -10.08 -0.54 -1.41
CA ARG A 430 -10.97 -1.15 -2.42
C ARG A 430 -12.45 -0.84 -2.23
N ALA A 431 -12.81 -0.11 -1.18
CA ALA A 431 -14.18 0.36 -0.94
C ALA A 431 -14.16 1.67 -0.11
N PRO A 432 -15.18 2.54 -0.25
CA PRO A 432 -15.23 3.86 0.40
C PRO A 432 -15.69 3.79 1.88
N SER A 433 -15.41 2.69 2.56
CA SER A 433 -15.81 2.46 3.96
C SER A 433 -14.56 2.30 4.84
N PRO A 434 -14.63 2.69 6.14
CA PRO A 434 -13.60 2.36 7.10
C PRO A 434 -13.63 0.89 7.56
N GLU A 435 -14.58 0.07 7.08
CA GLU A 435 -14.70 -1.35 7.41
C GLU A 435 -13.42 -2.15 7.14
N VAL A 436 -13.22 -3.21 7.91
CA VAL A 436 -12.00 -4.04 7.91
C VAL A 436 -11.65 -4.57 6.53
N ARG A 437 -12.66 -4.92 5.72
CA ARG A 437 -12.46 -5.43 4.36
C ARG A 437 -12.33 -4.34 3.31
N SER A 438 -12.50 -3.06 3.65
CA SER A 438 -12.41 -1.97 2.69
C SER A 438 -10.97 -1.57 2.36
N PHE A 439 -10.01 -1.96 3.20
CA PHE A 439 -8.59 -1.73 2.97
C PHE A 439 -7.74 -2.87 3.54
N PHE A 440 -6.49 -2.94 3.13
CA PHE A 440 -5.48 -3.83 3.72
C PHE A 440 -4.08 -3.22 3.55
N THR A 441 -3.11 -3.76 4.29
CA THR A 441 -1.70 -3.32 4.19
C THR A 441 -0.83 -4.47 3.71
N VAL A 442 0.25 -4.12 3.03
CA VAL A 442 1.28 -5.05 2.58
C VAL A 442 2.63 -4.41 2.90
N ASP A 443 3.42 -5.05 3.75
CA ASP A 443 4.75 -4.57 4.14
C ASP A 443 5.73 -4.61 2.95
N SER A 444 6.86 -3.92 3.09
CA SER A 444 7.96 -4.05 2.13
C SER A 444 8.66 -5.40 2.30
N PHE A 445 8.89 -6.09 1.18
CA PHE A 445 9.66 -7.34 1.14
C PHE A 445 11.07 -7.13 0.61
N ALA A 446 11.56 -5.89 0.57
CA ALA A 446 12.95 -5.59 0.23
C ALA A 446 13.87 -5.96 1.40
N GLY A 447 14.87 -6.79 1.14
CA GLY A 447 15.88 -7.19 2.10
C GLY A 447 17.05 -6.21 2.17
N ASN A 448 17.58 -5.78 1.01
CA ASN A 448 18.69 -4.83 0.94
C ASN A 448 18.43 -3.79 -0.14
N VAL A 449 18.00 -2.59 0.24
CA VAL A 449 17.73 -1.50 -0.70
C VAL A 449 19.05 -0.95 -1.24
N VAL A 450 19.25 -1.04 -2.55
CA VAL A 450 20.41 -0.51 -3.28
C VAL A 450 20.05 0.82 -3.91
N ASP A 451 18.99 0.87 -4.71
CA ASP A 451 18.49 2.10 -5.34
C ASP A 451 16.95 2.06 -5.40
N ALA A 452 16.25 3.05 -4.85
CA ALA A 452 14.79 3.07 -4.86
C ALA A 452 14.17 3.56 -6.19
N VAL A 453 14.99 3.99 -7.14
CA VAL A 453 14.52 4.49 -8.44
C VAL A 453 13.77 3.38 -9.19
N GLY A 454 12.59 3.70 -9.70
CA GLY A 454 11.78 2.75 -10.49
C GLY A 454 10.96 1.75 -9.69
N ALA A 455 11.10 1.69 -8.36
CA ALA A 455 10.30 0.79 -7.54
C ALA A 455 8.79 1.06 -7.65
N GLY A 456 8.41 2.34 -7.75
CA GLY A 456 7.03 2.74 -7.99
C GLY A 456 6.50 2.30 -9.36
N ASP A 457 7.33 2.38 -10.40
CA ASP A 457 6.98 2.00 -11.78
C ASP A 457 6.82 0.47 -11.90
N ALA A 458 7.68 -0.29 -11.23
CA ALA A 458 7.59 -1.75 -11.14
C ALA A 458 6.31 -2.18 -10.38
N LEU A 459 5.99 -1.51 -9.27
CA LEU A 459 4.76 -1.77 -8.51
C LEU A 459 3.52 -1.53 -9.36
N LEU A 460 3.45 -0.35 -10.01
CA LEU A 460 2.36 0.00 -10.90
C LEU A 460 2.19 -1.08 -11.98
N SER A 461 3.28 -1.45 -12.64
CA SER A 461 3.27 -2.42 -13.74
C SER A 461 2.74 -3.78 -13.32
N TYR A 462 3.26 -4.37 -12.24
CA TYR A 462 2.82 -5.68 -11.77
C TYR A 462 1.41 -5.65 -11.17
N ALA A 463 1.05 -4.58 -10.45
CA ALA A 463 -0.31 -4.42 -9.95
C ALA A 463 -1.32 -4.34 -11.11
N THR A 464 -1.04 -3.53 -12.13
CA THR A 464 -1.87 -3.40 -13.34
C THR A 464 -2.09 -4.74 -14.02
N LEU A 465 -1.01 -5.46 -14.37
CA LEU A 465 -1.12 -6.72 -15.11
C LEU A 465 -1.85 -7.79 -14.29
N SER A 466 -1.57 -7.86 -12.99
CA SER A 466 -2.20 -8.83 -12.08
C SER A 466 -3.69 -8.57 -11.90
N LEU A 467 -4.11 -7.30 -11.81
CA LEU A 467 -5.52 -6.91 -11.75
C LEU A 467 -6.25 -7.29 -13.03
N VAL A 468 -5.66 -7.04 -14.20
CA VAL A 468 -6.25 -7.47 -15.48
C VAL A 468 -6.41 -8.99 -15.52
N ALA A 469 -5.35 -9.72 -15.16
CA ALA A 469 -5.29 -11.18 -15.28
C ALA A 469 -6.14 -11.94 -14.25
N THR A 470 -6.33 -11.39 -13.05
CA THR A 470 -6.96 -12.12 -11.93
C THR A 470 -8.21 -11.46 -11.37
N LYS A 471 -8.41 -10.16 -11.61
CA LYS A 471 -9.44 -9.34 -10.95
C LYS A 471 -9.34 -9.32 -9.41
N SER A 472 -8.22 -9.79 -8.85
CA SER A 472 -7.99 -9.81 -7.40
C SER A 472 -7.14 -8.62 -6.98
N ASN A 473 -7.74 -7.75 -6.18
CA ASN A 473 -7.06 -6.59 -5.59
C ASN A 473 -5.86 -7.01 -4.73
N VAL A 474 -6.00 -8.12 -4.00
CA VAL A 474 -4.97 -8.62 -3.09
C VAL A 474 -3.80 -9.22 -3.85
N ILE A 475 -4.04 -10.02 -4.89
CA ILE A 475 -2.97 -10.53 -5.77
C ILE A 475 -2.25 -9.35 -6.44
N GLY A 476 -2.99 -8.38 -6.97
CA GLY A 476 -2.42 -7.20 -7.61
C GLY A 476 -1.51 -6.40 -6.70
N SER A 477 -1.97 -6.10 -5.48
CA SER A 477 -1.15 -5.42 -4.48
C SER A 477 0.08 -6.26 -4.11
N ILE A 478 -0.07 -7.54 -3.78
CA ILE A 478 1.08 -8.37 -3.35
C ILE A 478 2.15 -8.44 -4.46
N LEU A 479 1.76 -8.77 -5.69
CA LEU A 479 2.73 -8.85 -6.80
C LEU A 479 3.37 -7.49 -7.12
N GLY A 480 2.62 -6.39 -6.99
CA GLY A 480 3.16 -5.04 -7.07
C GLY A 480 4.22 -4.74 -6.00
N ALA A 481 4.00 -5.11 -4.74
CA ALA A 481 5.00 -4.96 -3.67
C ALA A 481 6.25 -5.81 -3.92
N LEU A 482 6.09 -7.04 -4.39
CA LEU A 482 7.22 -7.91 -4.70
C LEU A 482 8.05 -7.36 -5.87
N ALA A 483 7.40 -6.81 -6.89
CA ALA A 483 8.09 -6.15 -8.01
C ALA A 483 8.85 -4.90 -7.57
N ALA A 484 8.24 -4.04 -6.73
CA ALA A 484 8.95 -2.92 -6.10
C ALA A 484 10.17 -3.38 -5.30
N ALA A 485 10.01 -4.46 -4.52
CA ALA A 485 11.08 -5.01 -3.71
C ALA A 485 12.22 -5.62 -4.55
N VAL A 486 11.94 -6.14 -5.74
CA VAL A 486 12.97 -6.59 -6.68
C VAL A 486 13.65 -5.39 -7.32
N ALA A 487 12.88 -4.41 -7.79
CA ALA A 487 13.42 -3.20 -8.43
C ALA A 487 14.41 -2.49 -7.48
N CYS A 488 14.03 -2.30 -6.21
CA CYS A 488 14.87 -1.51 -5.29
C CYS A 488 16.10 -2.23 -4.74
N GLU A 489 16.20 -3.55 -4.93
CA GLU A 489 17.37 -4.35 -4.56
C GLU A 489 18.47 -4.35 -5.63
N ASN A 490 18.20 -3.73 -6.78
CA ASN A 490 19.13 -3.63 -7.90
C ASN A 490 19.49 -2.15 -8.15
N ASP A 491 20.66 -1.93 -8.75
CA ASP A 491 21.10 -0.59 -9.11
C ASP A 491 20.37 -0.11 -10.38
N GLY A 492 19.87 1.13 -10.34
CA GLY A 492 19.17 1.76 -11.45
C GLY A 492 17.78 1.20 -11.75
N ASN A 493 17.16 1.72 -12.81
CA ASN A 493 15.77 1.44 -13.17
C ASN A 493 15.65 0.29 -14.19
N ASN A 494 16.20 -0.87 -13.84
CA ASN A 494 16.16 -2.04 -14.71
C ASN A 494 14.76 -2.69 -14.72
N PRO A 495 14.20 -3.07 -15.89
CA PRO A 495 12.90 -3.71 -15.97
C PRO A 495 12.84 -5.04 -15.19
N VAL A 496 11.79 -5.25 -14.40
CA VAL A 496 11.64 -6.44 -13.54
C VAL A 496 11.00 -7.61 -14.31
N ALA A 497 11.74 -8.71 -14.44
CA ALA A 497 11.24 -9.94 -15.07
C ALA A 497 10.39 -10.81 -14.10
N PRO A 498 9.40 -11.57 -14.61
CA PRO A 498 8.55 -12.42 -13.76
C PRO A 498 9.34 -13.48 -12.99
N GLU A 499 10.47 -13.91 -13.53
CA GLU A 499 11.39 -14.87 -12.91
C GLU A 499 12.00 -14.32 -11.62
N ASP A 500 12.30 -13.03 -11.55
CA ASP A 500 12.87 -12.40 -10.36
C ASP A 500 11.83 -12.24 -9.26
N VAL A 501 10.60 -11.88 -9.65
CA VAL A 501 9.46 -11.88 -8.72
C VAL A 501 9.16 -13.29 -8.23
N LEU A 502 9.25 -14.31 -9.09
CA LEU A 502 9.07 -15.72 -8.72
C LEU A 502 10.16 -16.20 -7.75
N LYS A 503 11.43 -15.84 -7.96
CA LYS A 503 12.53 -16.14 -7.02
C LYS A 503 12.23 -15.57 -5.64
N LYS A 504 11.79 -14.31 -5.58
CA LYS A 504 11.44 -13.66 -4.31
C LYS A 504 10.22 -14.31 -3.66
N LEU A 505 9.19 -14.63 -4.44
CA LEU A 505 8.00 -15.34 -3.95
C LEU A 505 8.36 -16.72 -3.36
N ASN A 506 9.23 -17.49 -4.02
CA ASN A 506 9.71 -18.77 -3.51
C ASN A 506 10.54 -18.61 -2.21
N ALA A 507 11.31 -17.52 -2.08
CA ALA A 507 12.05 -17.24 -0.84
C ALA A 507 11.09 -16.91 0.32
N LEU A 508 10.03 -16.16 0.07
CA LEU A 508 8.99 -15.87 1.06
C LEU A 508 8.20 -17.12 1.47
N GLU A 509 7.88 -17.99 0.51
CA GLU A 509 7.20 -19.26 0.79
C GLU A 509 8.07 -20.22 1.63
N LYS A 510 9.38 -20.25 1.41
CA LYS A 510 10.28 -21.04 2.28
C LYS A 510 10.28 -20.50 3.72
N ARG A 511 10.40 -19.18 3.86
CA ARG A 511 10.35 -18.51 5.18
C ARG A 511 9.04 -18.76 5.92
N SER A 512 7.90 -18.84 5.22
CA SER A 512 6.59 -19.10 5.84
C SER A 512 6.45 -20.52 6.42
N ARG A 513 7.29 -21.46 5.99
CA ARG A 513 7.32 -22.85 6.47
C ARG A 513 8.26 -23.06 7.65
N PHE A 514 8.88 -21.98 8.18
CA PHE A 514 9.94 -22.03 9.20
C PHE A 514 11.16 -22.88 8.76
N GLU A 515 11.47 -22.89 7.45
CA GLU A 515 12.64 -23.55 6.86
C GLU A 515 13.83 -22.61 6.63
#